data_AF-A0A1S2M5P3-F1
#
_entry.id   AF-A0A1S2M5P3-F1
#
_cell.length_a   1.000
_cell.length_b   1.000
_cell.length_c   1.000
_cell.angle_alpha   90.00
_cell.angle_beta   90.00
_cell.angle_gamma   90.00
#
_symmetry.space_group_name_H-M   'P 1'
#
loop_
_entity.id
_entity.type
_entity.pdbx_description
1 polymer ?
#
loop_
_entity_poly.entity_id
_entity_poly.type
_entity_poly.pdbx_seq_one_letter_code
_entity_poly.pdbx_strand_id
1 'polypeptide(L)'
;MDALMLEGWTPILLIGIVVAIVIFFISRKISKKALFLISIVLSLVCVGIVFYSREVIGGWDGIGLAFVTFSGLIGIWVGTISGVSIKK
;
A
#
# COMPACT_ATOMS: atom_id res chain seq x y z
N MET A 1 3.88 -2.18 -33.84
CA MET A 1 4.52 -2.56 -32.56
C MET A 1 4.91 -1.25 -31.87
N ASP A 2 4.90 -1.21 -30.53
CA ASP A 2 5.34 -0.06 -29.68
C ASP A 2 4.32 1.03 -29.30
N ALA A 3 3.06 0.67 -28.98
CA ALA A 3 2.15 1.57 -28.25
C ALA A 3 2.16 1.33 -26.72
N LEU A 4 2.71 0.20 -26.25
CA LEU A 4 2.78 -0.16 -24.82
C LEU A 4 3.97 0.43 -24.08
N MET A 5 4.90 1.12 -24.77
CA MET A 5 6.13 1.66 -24.18
C MET A 5 6.14 3.21 -24.07
N LEU A 6 5.05 3.90 -24.42
CA LEU A 6 5.07 5.36 -24.60
C LEU A 6 4.82 6.19 -23.33
N GLU A 7 4.44 5.56 -22.21
CA GLU A 7 4.40 6.22 -20.91
C GLU A 7 5.08 5.30 -19.90
N GLY A 8 6.27 5.66 -19.41
CA GLY A 8 7.05 4.85 -18.46
C GLY A 8 6.28 4.42 -17.19
N TRP A 9 5.11 5.02 -16.97
CA TRP A 9 4.15 4.71 -15.93
C TRP A 9 3.33 3.43 -16.19
N THR A 10 2.99 3.10 -17.44
CA THR A 10 2.16 1.92 -17.77
C THR A 10 2.77 0.58 -17.35
N PRO A 11 4.06 0.27 -17.61
CA PRO A 11 4.67 -0.96 -17.11
C PRO A 11 4.76 -0.98 -15.58
N ILE A 12 4.98 0.16 -14.93
CA ILE A 12 5.00 0.27 -13.46
C ILE A 12 3.62 -0.07 -12.87
N LEU A 13 2.55 0.45 -13.49
CA LEU A 13 1.17 0.22 -13.05
C LEU A 13 0.77 -1.24 -13.24
N LEU A 14 1.15 -1.84 -14.36
CA LEU A 14 0.84 -3.23 -14.68
C LEU A 14 1.54 -4.19 -13.69
N ILE A 15 2.81 -3.94 -13.37
CA ILE A 15 3.54 -4.68 -12.33
C ILE A 15 2.87 -4.48 -10.95
N GLY A 16 2.50 -3.25 -10.61
CA GLY A 16 1.79 -2.95 -9.36
C GLY A 16 0.49 -3.73 -9.20
N ILE A 17 -0.31 -3.85 -10.27
CA ILE A 17 -1.56 -4.62 -10.27
C ILE A 17 -1.29 -6.12 -10.06
N VAL A 18 -0.31 -6.69 -10.76
CA VAL A 18 0.05 -8.11 -10.62
C VAL A 18 0.52 -8.41 -9.19
N VAL A 19 1.37 -7.56 -8.63
CA VAL A 19 1.85 -7.67 -7.25
C VAL A 19 0.68 -7.58 -6.25
N ALA A 20 -0.25 -6.65 -6.46
CA ALA A 20 -1.44 -6.52 -5.61
C ALA A 20 -2.32 -7.79 -5.64
N ILE A 21 -2.50 -8.40 -6.80
CA ILE A 21 -3.27 -9.65 -6.95
C ILE A 21 -2.58 -10.80 -6.20
N VAL A 22 -1.27 -10.95 -6.34
CA VAL A 22 -0.51 -12.01 -5.65
C VAL A 22 -0.59 -11.85 -4.13
N ILE A 23 -0.40 -10.62 -3.63
CA ILE A 23 -0.52 -10.29 -2.20
C ILE A 23 -1.93 -10.59 -1.69
N PHE A 24 -2.96 -10.28 -2.48
CA PHE A 24 -4.35 -10.60 -2.15
C PHE A 24 -4.59 -12.11 -1.99
N PHE A 25 -4.02 -12.94 -2.87
CA PHE A 25 -4.10 -14.40 -2.74
C PHE A 25 -3.36 -14.92 -1.50
N ILE A 26 -2.18 -14.37 -1.18
CA ILE A 26 -1.41 -14.74 0.02
C ILE A 26 -2.17 -14.36 1.29
N SER A 27 -2.76 -13.15 1.32
CA SER A 27 -3.62 -12.66 2.41
C SER A 27 -4.78 -13.62 2.71
N ARG A 28 -5.32 -14.28 1.68
CA ARG A 28 -6.40 -15.28 1.83
C ARG A 28 -5.98 -16.53 2.61
N LYS A 29 -4.69 -16.86 2.73
CA LYS A 29 -4.19 -17.96 3.57
C LYS A 29 -3.98 -17.56 5.04
N ILE A 30 -3.86 -16.28 5.33
CA ILE A 30 -3.52 -15.76 6.66
C ILE A 30 -4.78 -15.69 7.55
N SER A 31 -4.66 -15.98 8.85
CA SER A 31 -5.79 -15.91 9.80
C SER A 31 -6.30 -14.47 9.96
N LYS A 32 -7.62 -14.29 10.19
CA LYS A 32 -8.23 -12.95 10.41
C LYS A 32 -7.50 -12.17 11.50
N LYS A 33 -7.06 -12.85 12.56
CA LYS A 33 -6.30 -12.25 13.67
C LYS A 33 -4.94 -11.71 13.23
N ALA A 34 -4.24 -12.45 12.36
CA ALA A 34 -2.94 -12.05 11.84
C ALA A 34 -3.06 -10.90 10.83
N LEU A 35 -4.10 -10.88 9.98
CA LEU A 35 -4.36 -9.75 9.08
C LEU A 35 -4.57 -8.45 9.85
N PHE A 36 -5.37 -8.49 10.92
CA PHE A 36 -5.63 -7.32 11.76
C PHE A 36 -4.36 -6.84 12.47
N LEU A 37 -3.57 -7.77 13.02
CA LEU A 37 -2.32 -7.45 13.72
C LEU A 37 -1.28 -6.82 12.77
N ILE A 38 -1.11 -7.38 11.57
CA ILE A 38 -0.22 -6.82 10.54
C ILE A 38 -0.71 -5.43 10.12
N SER A 39 -2.02 -5.26 9.90
CA SER A 39 -2.60 -3.95 9.53
C SER A 39 -2.36 -2.88 10.59
N ILE A 40 -2.47 -3.22 11.88
CA ILE A 40 -2.19 -2.29 12.99
C ILE A 40 -0.71 -1.89 13.01
N VAL A 41 0.19 -2.87 12.95
CA VAL A 41 1.64 -2.61 12.96
C VAL A 41 2.03 -1.73 11.77
N LEU A 42 1.53 -2.06 10.58
CA LEU A 42 1.82 -1.31 9.36
C LEU A 42 1.23 0.10 9.39
N SER A 43 0.03 0.27 9.95
CA SER A 43 -0.55 1.61 10.17
C SER A 43 0.27 2.44 11.14
N LEU A 44 0.80 1.83 12.21
CA LEU A 44 1.66 2.50 13.18
C LEU A 44 2.98 2.97 12.54
N VAL A 45 3.56 2.15 11.67
CA VAL A 45 4.73 2.50 10.86
C VAL A 45 4.40 3.65 9.91
N CYS A 46 3.25 3.61 9.21
CA CYS A 46 2.82 4.70 8.34
C CYS A 46 2.69 6.03 9.10
N VAL A 47 2.12 6.01 10.30
CA VAL A 47 2.03 7.21 11.16
C VAL A 47 3.43 7.74 11.47
N GLY A 48 4.37 6.87 11.86
CA GLY A 48 5.77 7.25 12.10
C GLY A 48 6.45 7.86 10.88
N ILE A 49 6.21 7.30 9.68
CA ILE A 49 6.74 7.82 8.41
C ILE A 49 6.16 9.21 8.11
N VAL A 50 4.87 9.47 8.37
CA VAL A 50 4.27 10.79 8.17
C VAL A 50 4.94 11.84 9.07
N PHE A 51 5.19 11.52 10.34
CA PHE A 51 5.93 12.41 11.24
C PHE A 51 7.36 12.65 10.75
N TYR A 52 8.08 11.59 10.37
CA TYR A 52 9.43 11.69 9.80
C TYR A 52 9.47 12.56 8.53
N SER A 53 8.47 12.39 7.67
CA SER A 53 8.32 13.17 6.43
C SER A 53 8.24 14.67 6.70
N ARG A 54 7.51 15.05 7.74
CA ARG A 54 7.29 16.44 8.13
C ARG A 54 8.48 17.03 8.88
N GLU A 55 9.05 16.28 9.82
CA GLU A 55 10.06 16.79 10.76
C GLU A 55 11.49 16.71 10.22
N VAL A 56 11.82 15.68 9.43
CA VAL A 56 13.19 15.41 8.99
C VAL A 56 13.44 15.80 7.53
N ILE A 57 12.52 15.46 6.63
CA ILE A 57 12.71 15.74 5.19
C ILE A 57 12.27 17.16 4.88
N GLY A 58 11.03 17.52 5.23
CA GLY A 58 10.47 18.82 4.89
C GLY A 58 10.38 19.08 3.37
N GLY A 59 9.98 20.30 2.99
CA GLY A 59 9.90 20.70 1.58
C GLY A 59 8.87 19.91 0.75
N TRP A 60 9.01 19.99 -0.58
CA TRP A 60 8.12 19.29 -1.53
C TRP A 60 8.27 17.77 -1.47
N ASP A 61 9.48 17.28 -1.21
CA ASP A 61 9.76 15.84 -1.11
C ASP A 61 9.09 15.21 0.12
N GLY A 62 9.07 15.91 1.25
CA GLY A 62 8.32 15.50 2.45
C GLY A 62 6.80 15.51 2.25
N ILE A 63 6.27 16.37 1.39
CA ILE A 63 4.83 16.36 1.04
C ILE A 63 4.51 15.14 0.15
N GLY A 64 5.37 14.86 -0.84
CA GLY A 64 5.23 13.69 -1.71
C GLY A 64 5.28 12.37 -0.92
N LEU A 65 6.24 12.23 -0.01
CA LEU A 65 6.35 11.04 0.83
C LEU A 65 5.16 10.89 1.78
N ALA A 66 4.67 11.97 2.39
CA ALA A 66 3.46 11.93 3.21
C ALA A 66 2.23 11.50 2.40
N PHE A 67 2.07 12.01 1.17
CA PHE A 67 0.95 11.66 0.29
C PHE A 67 0.96 10.18 -0.11
N VAL A 68 2.13 9.64 -0.50
CA VAL A 68 2.29 8.21 -0.81
C VAL A 68 2.05 7.34 0.42
N THR A 69 2.48 7.81 1.59
CA THR A 69 2.26 7.08 2.85
C THR A 69 0.77 7.04 3.21
N PHE A 70 0.04 8.14 3.00
CA PHE A 70 -1.40 8.20 3.21
C PHE A 70 -2.18 7.29 2.24
N SER A 71 -1.81 7.27 0.96
CA SER A 71 -2.46 6.38 -0.02
C SER A 71 -2.19 4.90 0.31
N GLY A 72 -0.98 4.57 0.75
CA GLY A 72 -0.62 3.27 1.30
C GLY A 72 -1.48 2.88 2.51
N LEU A 73 -1.69 3.82 3.44
CA LEU A 73 -2.53 3.62 4.62
C LEU A 73 -3.98 3.28 4.21
N ILE A 74 -4.56 4.02 3.27
CA ILE A 74 -5.90 3.71 2.73
C ILE A 74 -5.91 2.31 2.10
N GLY A 75 -4.88 1.97 1.30
CA GLY A 75 -4.74 0.64 0.69
C GLY A 75 -4.68 -0.51 1.70
N ILE A 76 -3.97 -0.32 2.81
CA ILE A 76 -3.85 -1.30 3.91
C ILE A 76 -5.22 -1.58 4.52
N TRP A 77 -6.01 -0.54 4.79
CA TRP A 77 -7.34 -0.69 5.38
C TRP A 77 -8.34 -1.30 4.40
N VAL A 78 -8.32 -0.90 3.13
CA VAL A 78 -9.16 -1.50 2.07
C VAL A 78 -8.81 -2.99 1.88
N GLY A 79 -7.51 -3.33 1.87
CA GLY A 79 -7.04 -4.71 1.77
C GLY A 79 -7.44 -5.56 2.99
N THR A 80 -7.39 -4.98 4.18
CA THR A 80 -7.78 -5.66 5.43
C THR A 80 -9.28 -5.91 5.50
N ILE A 81 -10.11 -4.89 5.18
CA ILE A 81 -11.57 -5.01 5.18
C ILE A 81 -12.04 -6.02 4.14
N SER A 82 -11.47 -6.00 2.92
CA SER A 82 -11.80 -6.96 1.88
C SER A 82 -11.36 -8.39 2.26
N GLY A 83 -10.17 -8.57 2.83
CA GLY A 83 -9.67 -9.86 3.31
C GLY A 83 -10.51 -10.45 4.45
N VAL A 84 -10.99 -9.61 5.38
CA VAL A 84 -11.89 -10.02 6.46
C VAL A 84 -13.28 -10.35 5.94
N SER A 85 -13.84 -9.54 5.03
CA SER A 85 -15.19 -9.73 4.47
C SER A 85 -15.31 -11.00 3.62
N ILE A 86 -14.25 -11.38 2.91
CA ILE A 86 -14.23 -12.57 2.04
C ILE A 86 -14.03 -13.87 2.83
N LYS A 87 -13.35 -13.81 3.97
CA LYS A 87 -13.24 -14.94 4.90
C LYS A 87 -14.52 -15.00 5.74
N LYS A 88 -15.50 -15.79 5.31
CA LYS A 88 -16.60 -16.24 6.17
C LYS A 88 -16.02 -17.10 7.29
#